data_AF-A0A1M5SDV3-F1
#
_entry.id   AF-A0A1M5SDV3-F1
#
_cell.length_a   1.000
_cell.length_b   1.000
_cell.length_c   1.000
_cell.angle_alpha   90.00
_cell.angle_beta   90.00
_cell.angle_gamma   90.00
#
_symmetry.space_group_name_H-M   'P 1'
#
loop_
_entity.id
_entity.type
_entity.pdbx_description
1 polymer ?
#
loop_
_entity_poly.entity_id
_entity_poly.type
_entity_poly.pdbx_seq_one_letter_code
_entity_poly.pdbx_strand_id
1 'polypeptide(L)'
;MRLAGVFILAIVASAVAGLLAYAAVSVLPDWDDATGRGLGEAFRAVLIVGYVILSMLMYGLALRRSDRQRHLKRALYILFLVPFLIVALGLVDNGVRGINWLREIVGMVQMFVPLWIVALVQWLVLHIYLSRQSSPTEAVSA
;
A
#
# COMPACT_ATOMS: atom_id res chain seq x y z
N MET A 1 -10.89 -1.67 -23.80
CA MET A 1 -11.60 -2.54 -22.83
C MET A 1 -10.66 -3.32 -21.91
N ARG A 2 -9.55 -3.91 -22.39
CA ARG A 2 -8.63 -4.70 -21.52
C ARG A 2 -8.01 -3.94 -20.34
N LEU A 3 -7.57 -2.69 -20.54
CA LEU A 3 -6.87 -1.91 -19.50
C LEU A 3 -7.79 -1.50 -18.34
N ALA A 4 -9.05 -1.18 -18.62
CA ALA A 4 -10.05 -0.87 -17.59
C ALA A 4 -10.36 -2.10 -16.72
N GLY A 5 -10.50 -3.29 -17.33
CA GLY A 5 -10.69 -4.54 -16.59
C GLY A 5 -9.50 -4.89 -15.69
N VAL A 6 -8.27 -4.70 -16.16
CA VAL A 6 -7.06 -4.92 -15.35
C VAL A 6 -6.95 -3.91 -14.21
N PHE A 7 -7.37 -2.65 -14.44
CA PHE A 7 -7.38 -1.64 -13.40
C PHE A 7 -8.38 -1.99 -12.29
N ILE A 8 -9.58 -2.46 -12.65
CA ILE A 8 -10.57 -2.96 -11.68
C ILE A 8 -10.01 -4.17 -10.92
N LEU A 9 -9.38 -5.12 -11.62
CA LEU A 9 -8.75 -6.28 -11.00
C LEU A 9 -7.68 -5.86 -9.99
N ALA A 10 -6.85 -4.85 -10.31
CA ALA A 10 -5.84 -4.32 -9.41
C ALA A 10 -6.44 -3.69 -8.15
N ILE A 11 -7.58 -3.01 -8.27
CA ILE A 11 -8.33 -2.45 -7.13
C ILE A 11 -8.89 -3.57 -6.25
N VAL A 12 -9.56 -4.57 -6.84
CA VAL A 12 -10.14 -5.68 -6.08
C VAL A 12 -9.03 -6.48 -5.37
N ALA A 13 -7.96 -6.82 -6.09
CA ALA A 13 -6.83 -7.55 -5.53
C ALA A 13 -6.16 -6.79 -4.38
N SER A 14 -5.98 -5.48 -4.51
CA SER A 14 -5.39 -4.66 -3.45
C SER A 14 -6.31 -4.49 -2.24
N ALA A 15 -7.62 -4.34 -2.43
CA ALA A 15 -8.59 -4.32 -1.33
C ALA A 15 -8.59 -5.64 -0.54
N VAL A 16 -8.58 -6.78 -1.24
CA VAL A 16 -8.48 -8.10 -0.61
C VAL A 16 -7.15 -8.26 0.12
N ALA A 17 -6.04 -7.87 -0.49
CA ALA A 17 -4.73 -7.95 0.15
C ALA A 17 -4.61 -7.03 1.38
N GLY A 18 -5.19 -5.82 1.32
CA GLY A 18 -5.28 -4.91 2.45
C GLY A 18 -6.11 -5.48 3.60
N LEU A 19 -7.24 -6.13 3.30
CA LEU A 19 -8.07 -6.79 4.30
C LEU A 19 -7.36 -7.99 4.94
N LEU A 20 -6.67 -8.81 4.13
CA LEU A 20 -5.87 -9.93 4.64
C LEU A 20 -4.71 -9.44 5.50
N ALA A 21 -4.03 -8.37 5.09
CA ALA A 21 -2.97 -7.75 5.88
C ALA A 21 -3.53 -7.17 7.19
N TYR A 22 -4.67 -6.50 7.15
CA TYR A 22 -5.35 -6.01 8.33
C TYR A 22 -5.67 -7.14 9.31
N ALA A 23 -6.28 -8.22 8.81
CA ALA A 23 -6.62 -9.38 9.62
C ALA A 23 -5.36 -10.07 10.19
N ALA A 24 -4.33 -10.29 9.38
CA ALA A 24 -3.08 -10.89 9.81
C ALA A 24 -2.43 -10.08 10.94
N VAL A 25 -2.51 -8.76 10.83
CA VAL A 25 -1.83 -7.89 11.75
C VAL A 25 -2.67 -7.60 13.01
N SER A 26 -4.00 -7.77 12.97
CA SER A 26 -4.84 -7.79 14.18
C SER A 26 -4.56 -8.95 15.15
N VAL A 27 -3.79 -9.97 14.71
CA VAL A 27 -3.35 -11.08 15.57
C VAL A 27 -2.11 -10.70 16.39
N LEU A 28 -1.40 -9.62 16.04
CA LEU A 28 -0.24 -9.18 16.79
C LEU A 28 -0.63 -8.71 18.20
N PRO A 29 0.31 -8.77 19.17
CA PRO A 29 0.03 -8.33 20.53
C PRO A 29 -0.54 -6.91 20.56
N ASP A 30 -1.54 -6.71 21.40
CA ASP A 30 -2.16 -5.42 21.62
C ASP A 30 -1.97 -5.01 23.07
N TRP A 31 -1.47 -3.79 23.27
CA TRP A 31 -1.17 -3.22 24.58
C TRP A 31 -2.13 -2.11 24.98
N ASP A 32 -3.12 -1.79 24.13
CA ASP A 32 -4.13 -0.77 24.42
C ASP A 32 -5.33 -1.32 25.19
N ASP A 33 -5.95 -0.46 26.00
CA ASP A 33 -7.22 -0.74 26.68
C ASP A 33 -8.37 -0.87 25.66
N ALA A 34 -9.49 -1.49 26.04
CA ALA A 34 -10.59 -1.82 25.13
C ALA A 34 -11.11 -0.63 24.29
N THR A 35 -11.15 0.58 24.87
CA THR A 35 -11.54 1.80 24.16
C THR A 35 -10.46 2.27 23.18
N GLY A 36 -9.18 2.14 23.55
CA GLY A 36 -8.04 2.45 22.66
C GLY A 36 -7.98 1.50 21.47
N ARG A 37 -8.21 0.20 21.71
CA ARG A 37 -8.30 -0.84 20.66
C ARG A 37 -9.37 -0.51 19.63
N GLY A 38 -10.61 -0.22 20.07
CA GLY A 38 -11.72 0.06 19.16
C GLY A 38 -11.49 1.29 18.28
N LEU A 39 -10.89 2.35 18.85
CA LEU A 39 -10.52 3.55 18.11
C LEU A 39 -9.40 3.27 17.09
N GLY A 40 -8.38 2.53 17.49
CA GLY A 40 -7.24 2.16 16.65
C GLY A 40 -7.65 1.29 15.46
N GLU A 41 -8.52 0.31 15.68
CA GLU A 41 -9.09 -0.55 14.62
C GLU A 41 -9.92 0.25 13.62
N ALA A 42 -10.83 1.10 14.11
CA ALA A 42 -11.65 1.94 13.25
C ALA A 42 -10.79 2.90 12.41
N PHE A 43 -9.78 3.52 13.01
CA PHE A 43 -8.87 4.41 12.31
C PHE A 43 -8.05 3.67 11.24
N ARG A 44 -7.55 2.48 11.54
CA ARG A 44 -6.86 1.61 10.57
C ARG A 44 -7.76 1.23 9.40
N ALA A 45 -9.00 0.83 9.66
CA ALA A 45 -9.96 0.50 8.61
C ALA A 45 -10.23 1.70 7.70
N VAL A 46 -10.46 2.89 8.27
CA VAL A 46 -10.66 4.13 7.51
C VAL A 46 -9.42 4.49 6.70
N LEU A 47 -8.23 4.36 7.28
CA LEU A 47 -6.98 4.61 6.57
C LEU A 47 -6.80 3.66 5.39
N ILE A 48 -7.05 2.36 5.55
CA ILE A 48 -6.96 1.39 4.45
C ILE A 48 -7.91 1.78 3.31
N VAL A 49 -9.17 2.09 3.61
CA VAL A 49 -10.15 2.51 2.60
C VAL A 49 -9.71 3.78 1.89
N GLY A 50 -9.32 4.81 2.65
CA GLY A 50 -8.82 6.06 2.09
C GLY A 50 -7.57 5.85 1.22
N TYR A 51 -6.71 4.93 1.62
CA TYR A 51 -5.47 4.62 0.93
C TYR A 51 -5.70 3.83 -0.36
N VAL A 52 -6.67 2.91 -0.41
CA VAL A 52 -7.12 2.25 -1.65
C VAL A 52 -7.65 3.28 -2.65
N ILE A 53 -8.43 4.27 -2.19
CA ILE A 53 -8.93 5.35 -3.05
C ILE A 53 -7.78 6.21 -3.56
N LEU A 54 -6.85 6.59 -2.67
CA LEU A 54 -5.69 7.38 -3.04
C LEU A 54 -4.81 6.66 -4.06
N SER A 55 -4.50 5.38 -3.84
CA SER A 55 -3.70 4.57 -4.75
C SER A 55 -4.39 4.40 -6.11
N MET A 56 -5.71 4.20 -6.12
CA MET A 56 -6.52 4.22 -7.33
C MET A 56 -6.36 5.52 -8.12
N LEU A 57 -6.50 6.68 -7.48
CA LEU A 57 -6.35 7.98 -8.15
C LEU A 57 -4.93 8.15 -8.72
N MET A 58 -3.91 7.86 -7.93
CA MET A 58 -2.51 8.02 -8.33
C MET A 58 -2.13 7.10 -9.49
N TYR A 59 -2.46 5.81 -9.40
CA TYR A 59 -2.18 4.86 -10.48
C TYR A 59 -3.05 5.10 -11.72
N GLY A 60 -4.31 5.53 -11.55
CA GLY A 60 -5.18 5.92 -12.66
C GLY A 60 -4.60 7.11 -13.44
N LEU A 61 -4.08 8.13 -12.75
CA LEU A 61 -3.37 9.25 -13.36
C LEU A 61 -2.07 8.82 -14.04
N ALA A 62 -1.31 7.90 -13.43
CA ALA A 62 -0.08 7.37 -14.01
C ALA A 62 -0.32 6.62 -15.34
N LEU A 63 -1.42 5.85 -15.43
CA LEU A 63 -1.77 5.09 -16.64
C LEU A 63 -2.19 5.98 -17.83
N ARG A 64 -2.61 7.23 -17.59
CA ARG A 64 -2.96 8.18 -18.65
C ARG A 64 -1.75 8.80 -19.34
N ARG A 65 -0.56 8.74 -18.75
CA ARG A 65 0.65 9.36 -19.30
C ARG A 65 1.29 8.50 -20.39
N SER A 66 2.07 9.13 -21.27
CA SER A 66 2.82 8.43 -22.33
C SER A 66 3.88 7.48 -21.73
N ASP A 67 4.59 7.93 -20.68
CA ASP A 67 5.59 7.12 -19.96
C ASP A 67 4.99 6.39 -18.74
N ARG A 68 4.04 5.49 -19.01
CA ARG A 68 3.24 4.82 -17.96
C ARG A 68 4.10 4.13 -16.91
N GLN A 69 5.19 3.45 -17.29
CA GLN A 69 6.02 2.71 -16.35
C GLN A 69 6.76 3.64 -15.38
N ARG A 70 7.36 4.74 -15.84
CA ARG A 70 8.03 5.69 -14.94
C ARG A 70 7.05 6.35 -13.98
N HIS A 71 5.88 6.74 -14.48
CA HIS A 71 4.84 7.32 -13.63
C HIS A 71 4.26 6.32 -12.62
N LEU A 72 4.11 5.04 -13.00
CA LEU A 72 3.66 3.99 -12.09
C LEU A 72 4.66 3.75 -10.96
N LYS A 73 5.97 3.70 -11.28
CA LYS A 73 7.04 3.62 -10.26
C LYS A 73 7.04 4.83 -9.34
N ARG A 74 6.90 6.05 -9.88
CA ARG A 74 6.81 7.28 -9.07
C ARG A 74 5.60 7.25 -8.14
N ALA A 75 4.44 6.80 -8.62
CA ALA A 75 3.26 6.66 -7.79
C ALA A 75 3.49 5.68 -6.64
N LEU A 76 4.10 4.52 -6.91
CA LEU A 76 4.48 3.56 -5.86
C LEU A 76 5.44 4.19 -4.84
N TYR A 77 6.48 4.90 -5.31
CA TYR A 77 7.44 5.57 -4.42
C TYR A 77 6.76 6.59 -3.50
N ILE A 78 5.86 7.42 -4.03
CA ILE A 78 5.14 8.42 -3.23
C ILE A 78 4.26 7.71 -2.19
N LEU A 79 3.52 6.68 -2.62
CA LEU A 79 2.67 5.89 -1.73
C LEU A 79 3.51 5.25 -0.62
N PHE A 80 4.67 4.66 -0.92
CA PHE A 80 5.52 4.06 0.11
C PHE A 80 6.20 5.08 1.02
N LEU A 81 6.61 6.21 0.46
CA LEU A 81 7.41 7.21 1.15
C LEU A 81 6.63 7.88 2.28
N VAL A 82 5.37 8.24 2.07
CA VAL A 82 4.59 8.97 3.08
C VAL A 82 4.42 8.15 4.39
N PRO A 83 3.91 6.90 4.37
CA PRO A 83 3.88 6.06 5.56
C PRO A 83 5.27 5.78 6.13
N PHE A 84 6.29 5.60 5.27
CA PHE A 84 7.65 5.38 5.73
C PHE A 84 8.20 6.57 6.52
N LEU A 85 7.95 7.80 6.06
CA LEU A 85 8.34 9.01 6.79
C LEU A 85 7.61 9.13 8.12
N ILE A 86 6.33 8.77 8.18
CA ILE A 86 5.57 8.76 9.44
C ILE A 86 6.18 7.75 10.43
N VAL A 87 6.51 6.54 9.97
CA VAL A 87 7.21 5.53 10.78
C VAL A 87 8.56 6.05 11.26
N ALA A 88 9.38 6.62 10.36
CA ALA A 88 10.70 7.13 10.71
C ALA A 88 10.62 8.27 11.74
N LEU A 89 9.69 9.21 11.58
CA LEU A 89 9.45 10.30 12.53
C LEU A 89 9.01 9.76 13.89
N GLY A 90 8.09 8.79 13.90
CA GLY A 90 7.66 8.15 15.15
C GLY A 90 8.82 7.44 15.84
N LEU A 91 9.67 6.71 15.11
CA LEU A 91 10.84 6.03 15.71
C LEU A 91 11.83 7.04 16.32
N VAL A 92 12.05 8.18 15.67
CA VAL A 92 12.91 9.25 16.20
C VAL A 92 12.32 9.85 17.47
N ASP A 93 11.03 10.21 17.48
CA ASP A 93 10.36 10.79 18.66
C ASP A 93 10.37 9.81 19.84
N ASN A 94 10.12 8.52 19.60
CA ASN A 94 10.17 7.50 20.63
C ASN A 94 11.59 7.27 21.18
N GLY A 95 12.61 7.34 20.33
CA GLY A 95 14.01 7.27 20.76
C GLY A 95 14.42 8.43 21.68
N VAL A 96 13.87 9.62 21.46
CA VAL A 96 14.09 10.79 22.32
C VAL A 96 13.38 10.63 23.67
N ARG A 97 12.17 10.06 23.67
CA ARG A 97 11.32 9.94 24.87
C ARG A 97 11.58 8.69 25.72
N GLY A 98 12.42 7.76 25.26
CA GLY A 98 12.75 6.53 25.99
C GLY A 98 11.56 5.56 26.11
N ILE A 99 10.65 5.57 25.15
CA ILE A 99 9.43 4.75 25.16
C ILE A 99 9.77 3.29 24.81
N ASN A 100 8.90 2.35 25.21
CA ASN A 100 9.06 0.93 24.89
C ASN A 100 9.01 0.68 23.37
N TRP A 101 10.18 0.48 22.78
CA TRP A 101 10.38 0.24 21.34
C TRP A 101 9.54 -0.90 20.77
N LEU A 102 9.35 -2.00 21.52
CA LEU A 102 8.63 -3.16 21.01
C LEU A 102 7.15 -2.86 20.79
N ARG A 103 6.51 -2.19 21.76
CA ARG A 103 5.10 -1.78 21.67
C ARG A 103 4.90 -0.88 20.46
N GLU A 104 5.77 0.10 20.31
CA GLU A 104 5.65 1.10 19.25
C GLU A 104 5.85 0.50 17.86
N ILE A 105 6.90 -0.32 17.68
CA ILE A 105 7.18 -0.97 16.40
C ILE A 105 5.99 -1.84 15.98
N VAL A 106 5.39 -2.59 16.91
CA VAL A 106 4.22 -3.39 16.59
C VAL A 106 3.02 -2.50 16.25
N GLY A 107 2.79 -1.39 16.97
CA GLY A 107 1.76 -0.42 16.62
C GLY A 107 1.93 0.19 15.22
N MET A 108 3.16 0.51 14.84
CA MET A 108 3.52 1.00 13.50
C MET A 108 3.32 -0.07 12.43
N VAL A 109 3.78 -1.30 12.67
CA VAL A 109 3.56 -2.44 11.77
C VAL A 109 2.06 -2.65 11.56
N GLN A 110 1.28 -2.59 12.63
CA GLN A 110 -0.17 -2.71 12.57
C GLN A 110 -0.89 -1.59 11.85
N MET A 111 -0.33 -0.39 11.85
CA MET A 111 -0.91 0.74 11.14
C MET A 111 -0.54 0.73 9.64
N PHE A 112 0.73 0.49 9.30
CA PHE A 112 1.27 0.86 7.99
C PHE A 112 1.49 -0.32 7.03
N VAL A 113 1.70 -1.55 7.54
CA VAL A 113 1.89 -2.72 6.66
C VAL A 113 0.70 -2.96 5.74
N PRO A 114 -0.57 -2.88 6.19
CA PRO A 114 -1.71 -3.00 5.29
C PRO A 114 -1.70 -1.98 4.15
N LEU A 115 -1.27 -0.73 4.42
CA LEU A 115 -1.20 0.33 3.41
C LEU A 115 -0.13 0.02 2.35
N TRP A 116 1.07 -0.40 2.77
CA TRP A 116 2.12 -0.81 1.84
C TRP A 116 1.69 -1.97 0.95
N ILE A 117 1.01 -2.97 1.54
CA ILE A 117 0.51 -4.13 0.80
C ILE A 117 -0.50 -3.71 -0.27
N VAL A 118 -1.46 -2.83 0.06
CA VAL A 118 -2.42 -2.26 -0.90
C VAL A 118 -1.70 -1.64 -2.10
N ALA A 119 -0.77 -0.71 -1.84
CA ALA A 119 -0.04 -0.02 -2.90
C ALA A 119 0.83 -0.97 -3.74
N LEU A 120 1.48 -1.95 -3.10
CA LEU A 120 2.36 -2.90 -3.77
C LEU A 120 1.59 -3.86 -4.68
N VAL A 121 0.49 -4.44 -4.18
CA VAL A 121 -0.33 -5.38 -4.96
C VAL A 121 -0.94 -4.68 -6.16
N GLN A 122 -1.48 -3.47 -5.97
CA GLN A 122 -2.04 -2.72 -7.09
C GLN A 122 -0.98 -2.37 -8.13
N TRP A 123 0.21 -1.95 -7.69
CA TRP A 123 1.35 -1.73 -8.59
C TRP A 123 1.76 -2.99 -9.33
N LEU A 124 1.87 -4.12 -8.65
CA LEU A 124 2.36 -5.38 -9.22
C LEU A 124 1.44 -5.90 -10.32
N VAL A 125 0.11 -5.86 -10.11
CA VAL A 125 -0.88 -6.21 -11.13
C VAL A 125 -0.73 -5.31 -12.37
N LEU A 126 -0.62 -3.99 -12.17
CA LEU A 126 -0.48 -3.03 -13.26
C LEU A 126 0.87 -3.14 -13.97
N HIS A 127 1.94 -3.37 -13.22
CA HIS A 127 3.30 -3.49 -13.73
C HIS A 127 3.44 -4.74 -14.61
N ILE A 128 2.96 -5.89 -14.15
CA ILE A 128 2.98 -7.15 -14.93
C ILE A 128 2.19 -7.00 -16.23
N TYR A 129 1.03 -6.32 -16.18
CA TYR A 129 0.23 -6.11 -17.38
C TYR A 129 0.95 -5.22 -18.40
N LEU A 130 1.55 -4.11 -17.94
CA LEU A 130 2.28 -3.19 -18.83
C LEU A 130 3.57 -3.82 -19.37
N SER A 131 4.30 -4.61 -18.57
CA SER A 131 5.53 -5.28 -19.03
C SER A 131 5.24 -6.32 -20.11
N ARG A 132 4.14 -7.07 -19.98
CA ARG A 132 3.69 -8.03 -21.01
C ARG A 132 3.27 -7.36 -22.32
N GLN A 133 2.82 -6.11 -22.29
CA GLN A 133 2.46 -5.36 -23.51
C GLN A 133 3.67 -4.82 -24.27
N SER A 134 4.79 -4.58 -23.60
CA SER A 134 6.03 -4.11 -24.25
C SER A 134 6.85 -5.22 -24.93
N SER A 135 6.51 -6.50 -24.72
CA SER A 135 7.27 -7.64 -25.24
C SER A 135 6.91 -8.21 -26.65
N PRO A 136 5.95 -7.72 -27.47
CA PRO A 136 5.59 -8.42 -28.70
C PRO A 136 6.33 -7.94 -29.97
N THR A 137 7.66 -7.72 -29.94
CA THR A 137 8.38 -7.29 -31.17
C THR A 137 9.77 -7.89 -31.40
N GLU A 138 10.21 -8.88 -30.61
CA GLU A 138 11.52 -9.54 -30.82
C GLU A 138 11.44 -10.98 -31.34
N ALA A 139 10.24 -11.56 -31.47
CA ALA A 139 10.08 -12.99 -31.80
C ALA A 139 9.60 -13.28 -33.25
N VAL A 140 9.54 -12.28 -34.14
CA VAL A 140 9.06 -12.45 -35.54
C VAL A 140 10.14 -12.12 -36.58
N SER A 141 11.40 -11.95 -36.16
CA SER A 141 12.51 -11.63 -37.07
C SER A 141 13.78 -12.46 -36.79
N ALA A 142 13.62 -13.76 -36.55
CA ALA A 142 14.70 -14.74 -36.55
C ALA A 142 14.40 -15.85 -37.57
#